data_AF-A0A7S0GM05-F1
#
_entry.id   AF-A0A7S0GM05-F1
#
_cell.length_a   1.000
_cell.length_b   1.000
_cell.length_c   1.000
_cell.angle_alpha   90.00
_cell.angle_beta   90.00
_cell.angle_gamma   90.00
#
_symmetry.space_group_name_H-M   'P 1'
#
loop_
_entity.id
_entity.type
_entity.pdbx_description
1 polymer ?
#
loop_
_entity_poly.entity_id
_entity_poly.type
_entity_poly.pdbx_seq_one_letter_code
_entity_poly.pdbx_strand_id
1 'polypeptide(L)'
;PTPFVRGFAPTKSPITKEITTDINRLQSFTSLLKTMSNEKDLFDSSTPQYAARTWIALEDSMQLDPENTFFVTQRYAMAVLYFSTSHDNDEWKICGSDEGGSDDTNKINSPRDSLGFNCVTSDGSFTFRHLSGVGECDWYGVVCDEILNVVTSIEIVENGLSGTLPSELSELNYLEYLDLSHNYLKGPLPVLSERNRDLRKINLSNNTFTGTIPLSYGIPDKLRTLE
;
A
#
# COMPACT_ATOMS: atom_id res chain seq x y z
N PRO A 1 41.49 -31.54 -44.82
CA PRO A 1 41.25 -30.29 -44.08
C PRO A 1 39.78 -29.87 -44.18
N THR A 2 38.99 -30.27 -43.18
CA THR A 2 37.60 -29.84 -42.97
C THR A 2 37.56 -28.41 -42.42
N PRO A 3 36.70 -27.51 -42.93
CA PRO A 3 36.54 -26.20 -42.32
C PRO A 3 35.66 -26.30 -41.07
N PHE A 4 36.17 -25.74 -39.98
CA PHE A 4 35.45 -25.56 -38.71
C PHE A 4 34.23 -24.66 -38.92
N VAL A 5 33.03 -25.18 -38.67
CA VAL A 5 31.84 -24.36 -38.46
C VAL A 5 31.92 -23.80 -37.04
N ARG A 6 32.17 -22.50 -36.89
CA ARG A 6 31.96 -21.80 -35.61
C ARG A 6 30.45 -21.75 -35.37
N GLY A 7 29.98 -22.49 -34.37
CA GLY A 7 28.63 -22.31 -33.84
C GLY A 7 28.50 -20.92 -33.23
N PHE A 8 27.64 -20.08 -33.81
CA PHE A 8 27.13 -18.90 -33.13
C PHE A 8 26.18 -19.39 -32.03
N ALA A 9 26.59 -19.28 -30.78
CA ALA A 9 25.65 -19.38 -29.67
C ALA A 9 24.65 -18.21 -29.80
N PRO A 10 23.34 -18.45 -29.78
CA PRO A 10 22.37 -17.36 -29.84
C PRO A 10 22.52 -16.50 -28.58
N THR A 11 23.01 -15.28 -28.75
CA THR A 11 22.95 -14.26 -27.71
C THR A 11 21.49 -13.88 -27.51
N LYS A 12 20.89 -14.26 -26.37
CA LYS A 12 19.52 -13.85 -26.03
C LYS A 12 19.38 -12.33 -26.14
N SER A 13 18.35 -11.87 -26.84
CA SER A 13 18.05 -10.43 -27.01
C SER A 13 17.86 -9.75 -25.65
N PRO A 14 18.32 -8.50 -25.45
CA PRO A 14 18.09 -7.71 -24.24
C PRO A 14 16.62 -7.66 -23.82
N ILE A 15 15.71 -7.52 -24.79
CA ILE A 15 14.25 -7.49 -24.58
C ILE A 15 13.76 -8.82 -24.00
N THR A 16 14.28 -9.95 -24.49
CA THR A 16 13.89 -11.27 -23.98
C THR A 16 14.39 -11.46 -22.54
N LYS A 17 15.54 -10.88 -22.18
CA LYS A 17 16.09 -10.96 -20.82
C LYS A 17 15.26 -10.14 -19.83
N GLU A 18 14.84 -8.94 -20.21
CA GLU A 18 13.98 -8.05 -19.41
C GLU A 18 12.61 -8.69 -19.16
N ILE A 19 11.92 -9.13 -20.23
CA ILE A 19 10.64 -9.84 -20.13
C ILE A 19 10.75 -11.10 -19.25
N THR A 20 11.82 -11.88 -19.38
CA THR A 20 12.04 -13.06 -18.54
C THR A 20 12.25 -12.68 -17.07
N THR A 21 12.90 -11.55 -16.81
CA THR A 21 13.16 -11.05 -15.45
C THR A 21 11.85 -10.61 -14.78
N ASP A 22 11.01 -9.87 -15.49
CA ASP A 22 9.71 -9.41 -15.00
C ASP A 22 8.76 -10.57 -14.71
N ILE A 23 8.71 -11.56 -15.61
CA ILE A 23 7.92 -12.78 -15.42
C ILE A 23 8.37 -13.52 -14.16
N ASN A 24 9.68 -13.71 -13.98
CA ASN A 24 10.22 -14.40 -12.80
C ASN A 24 9.91 -13.63 -11.52
N ARG A 25 10.05 -12.29 -11.54
CA ARG A 25 9.76 -11.44 -10.38
C ARG A 25 8.28 -11.49 -10.01
N LEU A 26 7.38 -11.35 -10.98
CA LEU A 26 5.95 -11.54 -10.78
C LEU A 26 5.63 -12.92 -10.17
N GLN A 27 6.26 -13.99 -10.66
CA GLN A 27 6.04 -15.33 -10.13
C GLN A 27 6.49 -15.45 -8.67
N SER A 28 7.65 -14.91 -8.31
CA SER A 28 8.14 -14.92 -6.92
C SER A 28 7.20 -14.18 -5.98
N PHE A 29 6.77 -12.96 -6.34
CA PHE A 29 5.79 -12.23 -5.54
C PHE A 29 4.46 -12.97 -5.49
N THR A 30 3.94 -13.50 -6.60
CA THR A 30 2.69 -14.28 -6.58
C THR A 30 2.79 -15.45 -5.61
N SER A 31 3.92 -16.17 -5.59
CA SER A 31 4.10 -17.31 -4.68
C SER A 31 4.03 -16.89 -3.21
N LEU A 32 4.62 -15.76 -2.85
CA LEU A 32 4.58 -15.21 -1.50
C LEU A 32 3.16 -14.70 -1.16
N LEU A 33 2.56 -13.90 -2.04
CA LEU A 33 1.31 -13.18 -1.76
C LEU A 33 0.09 -14.08 -1.63
N LYS A 34 0.13 -15.33 -2.14
CA LYS A 34 -0.90 -16.35 -1.88
C LYS A 34 -1.07 -16.69 -0.40
N THR A 35 -0.10 -16.33 0.45
CA THR A 35 -0.20 -16.51 1.90
C THR A 35 -1.05 -15.43 2.58
N MET A 36 -1.32 -14.32 1.88
CA MET A 36 -2.01 -13.14 2.41
C MET A 36 -3.32 -12.83 1.67
N SER A 37 -3.43 -13.22 0.40
CA SER A 37 -4.59 -12.96 -0.45
C SER A 37 -5.11 -14.22 -1.12
N ASN A 38 -6.38 -14.20 -1.54
CA ASN A 38 -6.93 -15.27 -2.35
C ASN A 38 -6.16 -15.36 -3.68
N GLU A 39 -5.76 -16.57 -4.05
CA GLU A 39 -5.01 -16.79 -5.28
C GLU A 39 -5.74 -16.27 -6.53
N LYS A 40 -7.07 -16.40 -6.59
CA LYS A 40 -7.85 -15.92 -7.75
C LYS A 40 -7.75 -14.41 -7.91
N ASP A 41 -7.79 -13.67 -6.80
CA ASP A 41 -7.74 -12.21 -6.82
C ASP A 41 -6.37 -11.74 -7.33
N LEU A 42 -5.29 -12.43 -6.98
CA LEU A 42 -3.95 -12.13 -7.50
C LEU A 42 -3.83 -12.23 -9.04
N PHE A 43 -4.75 -12.94 -9.71
CA PHE A 43 -4.79 -13.11 -11.16
C PHE A 43 -5.93 -12.34 -11.85
N ASP A 44 -6.86 -11.75 -11.11
CA ASP A 44 -7.98 -10.99 -11.66
C ASP A 44 -7.62 -9.50 -11.75
N SER A 45 -7.44 -9.01 -12.97
CA SER A 45 -7.02 -7.62 -13.25
C SER A 45 -8.00 -6.55 -12.78
N SER A 46 -9.22 -6.92 -12.39
CA SER A 46 -10.20 -6.00 -11.81
C SER A 46 -10.03 -5.80 -10.30
N THR A 47 -9.18 -6.59 -9.65
CA THR A 47 -9.02 -6.57 -8.19
C THR A 47 -7.88 -5.66 -7.72
N PRO A 48 -8.00 -5.08 -6.51
CA PRO A 48 -6.90 -4.38 -5.86
C PRO A 48 -5.67 -5.25 -5.64
N GLN A 49 -5.86 -6.54 -5.35
CA GLN A 49 -4.79 -7.51 -5.11
C GLN A 49 -3.90 -7.71 -6.34
N TYR A 50 -4.51 -7.81 -7.52
CA TYR A 50 -3.77 -7.87 -8.78
C TYR A 50 -2.99 -6.57 -9.03
N ALA A 51 -3.62 -5.41 -8.81
CA ALA A 51 -2.99 -4.11 -9.00
C ALA A 51 -1.78 -3.95 -8.07
N ALA A 52 -1.94 -4.23 -6.78
CA ALA A 52 -0.89 -4.18 -5.77
C ALA A 52 0.27 -5.14 -6.08
N ARG A 53 -0.04 -6.39 -6.48
CA ARG A 53 0.98 -7.37 -6.88
C ARG A 53 1.77 -6.91 -8.09
N THR A 54 1.08 -6.37 -9.10
CA THR A 54 1.72 -5.89 -10.32
C THR A 54 2.63 -4.71 -10.02
N TRP A 55 2.12 -3.75 -9.24
CA TRP A 55 2.88 -2.58 -8.82
C TRP A 55 4.14 -2.96 -8.04
N ILE A 56 4.05 -3.76 -6.97
CA ILE A 56 5.22 -4.13 -6.15
C ILE A 56 6.27 -4.95 -6.94
N ALA A 57 5.80 -5.75 -7.91
CA ALA A 57 6.68 -6.58 -8.71
C ALA A 57 7.39 -5.78 -9.82
N LEU A 58 6.72 -4.82 -10.46
CA LEU A 58 7.21 -4.23 -11.71
C LEU A 58 7.47 -2.72 -11.65
N GLU A 59 6.76 -1.99 -10.81
CA GLU A 59 6.73 -0.52 -10.83
C GLU A 59 7.35 0.10 -9.57
N ASP A 60 7.27 -0.61 -8.45
CA ASP A 60 7.78 -0.13 -7.18
C ASP A 60 9.30 0.06 -7.21
N SER A 61 9.71 1.33 -7.08
CA SER A 61 11.11 1.75 -7.17
C SER A 61 11.96 1.26 -6.00
N MET A 62 11.36 0.81 -4.89
CA MET A 62 12.11 0.16 -3.81
C MET A 62 12.68 -1.19 -4.22
N GLN A 63 12.12 -1.83 -5.27
CA GLN A 63 12.56 -3.11 -5.82
C GLN A 63 12.79 -4.17 -4.72
N LEU A 64 11.83 -4.30 -3.80
CA LEU A 64 11.94 -5.22 -2.67
C LEU A 64 12.31 -6.65 -3.11
N ASP A 65 13.11 -7.32 -2.29
CA ASP A 65 13.42 -8.72 -2.46
C ASP A 65 12.18 -9.57 -2.08
N PRO A 66 11.60 -10.37 -2.99
CA PRO A 66 10.46 -11.23 -2.68
C PRO A 66 10.77 -12.31 -1.62
N GLU A 67 12.05 -12.58 -1.31
CA GLU A 67 12.41 -13.48 -0.21
C GLU A 67 12.31 -12.80 1.16
N ASN A 68 12.33 -11.45 1.21
CA ASN A 68 12.16 -10.69 2.44
C ASN A 68 10.68 -10.46 2.75
N THR A 69 10.05 -11.52 3.24
CA THR A 69 8.60 -11.54 3.53
C THR A 69 8.13 -10.42 4.45
N PHE A 70 8.97 -9.95 5.38
CA PHE A 70 8.59 -8.95 6.38
C PHE A 70 8.25 -7.60 5.75
N PHE A 71 9.17 -7.03 4.96
CA PHE A 71 8.93 -5.73 4.31
C PHE A 71 7.92 -5.85 3.17
N VAL A 72 7.91 -6.98 2.45
CA VAL A 72 6.95 -7.20 1.38
C VAL A 72 5.52 -7.24 1.91
N THR A 73 5.28 -7.89 3.05
CA THR A 73 3.94 -8.02 3.64
C THR A 73 3.33 -6.65 3.95
N GLN A 74 4.08 -5.80 4.66
CA GLN A 74 3.63 -4.45 5.00
C GLN A 74 3.37 -3.60 3.76
N ARG A 75 4.35 -3.55 2.84
CA ARG A 75 4.24 -2.75 1.62
C ARG A 75 3.08 -3.20 0.75
N TYR A 76 2.89 -4.52 0.63
CA TYR A 76 1.77 -5.11 -0.10
C TYR A 76 0.43 -4.77 0.54
N ALA A 77 0.28 -4.93 1.86
CA ALA A 77 -0.96 -4.60 2.56
C ALA A 77 -1.34 -3.12 2.37
N MET A 78 -0.36 -2.22 2.44
CA MET A 78 -0.58 -0.79 2.18
C MET A 78 -0.93 -0.51 0.71
N ALA A 79 -0.33 -1.23 -0.24
CA ALA A 79 -0.68 -1.10 -1.65
C ALA A 79 -2.11 -1.61 -1.95
N VAL A 80 -2.51 -2.74 -1.37
CA VAL A 80 -3.88 -3.25 -1.49
C VAL A 80 -4.86 -2.26 -0.86
N LEU A 81 -4.56 -1.67 0.30
CA LEU A 81 -5.37 -0.62 0.92
C LEU A 81 -5.56 0.57 -0.04
N TYR A 82 -4.48 1.03 -0.67
CA TYR A 82 -4.54 2.10 -1.66
C TYR A 82 -5.48 1.74 -2.81
N PHE A 83 -5.22 0.64 -3.52
CA PHE A 83 -6.01 0.25 -4.70
C PHE A 83 -7.46 -0.14 -4.36
N SER A 84 -7.73 -0.59 -3.13
CA SER A 84 -9.09 -0.90 -2.67
C SER A 84 -9.91 0.34 -2.36
N THR A 85 -9.22 1.48 -2.14
CA THR A 85 -9.86 2.72 -1.68
C THR A 85 -9.65 3.93 -2.59
N SER A 86 -9.12 3.71 -3.79
CA SER A 86 -8.84 4.73 -4.81
C SER A 86 -9.69 4.58 -6.08
N HIS A 87 -10.92 4.05 -5.99
CA HIS A 87 -11.76 3.76 -7.16
C HIS A 87 -12.51 5.00 -7.67
N ASP A 88 -12.83 5.03 -8.98
CA ASP A 88 -13.70 6.00 -9.66
C ASP A 88 -13.15 7.42 -9.91
N ASN A 89 -11.87 7.57 -10.32
CA ASN A 89 -11.20 8.85 -10.66
C ASN A 89 -11.02 9.83 -9.49
N ASP A 90 -11.55 9.52 -8.31
CA ASP A 90 -11.26 10.21 -7.06
C ASP A 90 -10.03 9.55 -6.42
N GLU A 91 -8.85 9.89 -6.96
CA GLU A 91 -7.60 9.59 -6.27
C GLU A 91 -7.68 10.15 -4.84
N TRP A 92 -7.07 9.46 -3.89
CA TRP A 92 -6.81 10.02 -2.56
C TRP A 92 -6.36 11.47 -2.73
N LYS A 93 -6.96 12.42 -1.98
CA LYS A 93 -6.51 13.82 -2.03
C LYS A 93 -4.98 13.81 -1.92
N ILE A 94 -4.32 14.40 -2.93
CA ILE A 94 -2.91 14.09 -3.26
C ILE A 94 -1.99 14.29 -2.06
N CYS A 95 -2.35 15.17 -1.13
CA CYS A 95 -2.15 15.04 0.32
C CYS A 95 -2.89 16.18 1.05
N GLY A 96 -3.95 15.89 1.83
CA GLY A 96 -4.66 16.80 2.75
C GLY A 96 -5.23 18.08 2.11
N SER A 97 -6.53 18.14 1.83
CA SER A 97 -7.16 19.28 1.13
C SER A 97 -6.88 20.66 1.75
N ASP A 98 -6.15 21.49 1.02
CA ASP A 98 -6.34 22.94 0.99
C ASP A 98 -7.67 23.26 0.29
N GLU A 99 -8.82 23.01 0.92
CA GLU A 99 -10.04 23.71 0.50
C GLU A 99 -10.19 24.99 1.30
N GLY A 100 -9.41 26.00 0.89
CA GLY A 100 -9.34 27.28 1.60
C GLY A 100 -8.65 28.46 0.91
N GLY A 101 -8.60 28.53 -0.43
CA GLY A 101 -8.45 29.82 -1.12
C GLY A 101 -7.03 30.35 -1.40
N SER A 102 -6.91 30.93 -2.60
CA SER A 102 -5.89 31.88 -3.08
C SER A 102 -4.41 31.51 -2.95
N ASP A 103 -3.78 31.39 -4.12
CA ASP A 103 -2.42 31.90 -4.40
C ASP A 103 -1.36 31.66 -3.30
N ASP A 104 -0.74 30.49 -3.32
CA ASP A 104 0.53 30.29 -2.61
C ASP A 104 1.59 29.74 -3.58
N THR A 105 1.93 30.60 -4.53
CA THR A 105 3.14 30.52 -5.35
C THR A 105 4.45 30.73 -4.55
N ASN A 106 4.43 30.60 -3.20
CA ASN A 106 5.51 31.07 -2.33
C ASN A 106 5.98 30.13 -1.21
N LYS A 107 5.89 28.81 -1.37
CA LYS A 107 6.82 27.88 -0.65
C LYS A 107 7.96 27.46 -1.57
N ILE A 108 8.84 28.43 -1.78
CA ILE A 108 10.10 28.37 -2.51
C ILE A 108 11.16 27.76 -1.56
N ASN A 109 11.81 26.67 -2.00
CA ASN A 109 13.02 26.00 -1.46
C ASN A 109 12.88 24.67 -0.70
N SER A 110 12.34 23.64 -1.35
CA SER A 110 12.84 22.27 -1.15
C SER A 110 13.06 21.62 -2.53
N PRO A 111 14.12 20.82 -2.75
CA PRO A 111 14.40 20.27 -4.07
C PRO A 111 13.25 19.36 -4.51
N ARG A 112 12.52 19.78 -5.55
CA ARG A 112 11.63 18.88 -6.29
C ARG A 112 12.50 17.96 -7.11
N ASP A 113 12.26 16.65 -7.07
CA ASP A 113 12.77 15.77 -8.12
C ASP A 113 11.80 15.72 -9.32
N SER A 114 12.21 15.06 -10.39
CA SER A 114 11.55 15.09 -11.70
C SER A 114 10.16 14.41 -11.77
N LEU A 115 9.61 13.89 -10.68
CA LEU A 115 8.19 13.49 -10.54
C LEU A 115 7.55 14.00 -9.21
N GLY A 116 8.25 14.86 -8.45
CA GLY A 116 8.12 15.06 -7.00
C GLY A 116 7.01 16.01 -6.49
N PHE A 117 6.02 15.42 -5.84
CA PHE A 117 5.07 16.10 -4.95
C PHE A 117 5.40 15.76 -3.48
N ASN A 118 5.72 16.78 -2.68
CA ASN A 118 5.92 16.64 -1.24
C ASN A 118 4.62 17.00 -0.51
N CYS A 119 4.20 16.12 0.38
CA CYS A 119 3.04 16.32 1.24
C CYS A 119 3.49 17.01 2.53
N VAL A 120 2.68 17.94 3.03
CA VAL A 120 2.99 18.64 4.29
C VAL A 120 1.83 18.41 5.25
N THR A 121 2.11 17.79 6.39
CA THR A 121 1.13 17.61 7.48
C THR A 121 0.90 18.93 8.21
N SER A 122 -0.14 19.00 9.04
CA SER A 122 -0.53 20.25 9.74
C SER A 122 0.55 20.82 10.67
N ASP A 123 1.46 19.97 11.14
CA ASP A 123 2.63 20.32 11.96
C ASP A 123 3.85 20.77 11.13
N GLY A 124 3.74 20.76 9.79
CA GLY A 124 4.81 21.15 8.88
C GLY A 124 5.78 20.02 8.50
N SER A 125 5.54 18.78 8.96
CA SER A 125 6.38 17.64 8.61
C SER A 125 6.19 17.25 7.13
N PHE A 126 7.30 16.92 6.46
CA PHE A 126 7.27 16.46 5.08
C PHE A 126 6.96 14.97 5.03
N THR A 127 6.07 14.59 4.13
CA THR A 127 5.69 13.22 3.84
C THR A 127 5.59 13.03 2.32
N PHE A 128 5.42 11.78 1.88
CA PHE A 128 5.34 11.42 0.48
C PHE A 128 3.97 10.84 0.15
N ARG A 129 3.59 10.88 -1.13
CA ARG A 129 2.40 10.18 -1.62
C ARG A 129 2.54 8.67 -1.41
N HIS A 130 1.41 8.01 -1.26
CA HIS A 130 1.33 6.55 -1.27
C HIS A 130 1.85 6.00 -2.60
N LEU A 131 2.40 4.78 -2.56
CA LEU A 131 3.05 4.12 -3.69
C LEU A 131 4.26 4.87 -4.26
N SER A 132 4.84 5.80 -3.51
CA SER A 132 6.12 6.43 -3.86
C SER A 132 7.30 5.47 -3.63
N GLY A 133 8.45 5.78 -4.22
CA GLY A 133 9.67 4.97 -4.11
C GLY A 133 10.37 5.00 -2.75
N VAL A 134 9.79 5.67 -1.74
CA VAL A 134 10.28 5.67 -0.35
C VAL A 134 9.53 4.62 0.49
N GLY A 135 10.03 4.35 1.70
CA GLY A 135 9.40 3.42 2.63
C GLY A 135 8.01 3.90 3.07
N GLU A 136 7.15 2.97 3.50
CA GLU A 136 5.77 3.32 3.88
C GLU A 136 5.73 4.29 5.06
N CYS A 137 6.76 4.27 5.92
CA CYS A 137 6.89 5.14 7.08
C CYS A 137 7.09 6.62 6.72
N ASP A 138 7.43 6.93 5.47
CA ASP A 138 7.51 8.29 4.96
C ASP A 138 6.22 8.72 4.24
N TRP A 139 5.24 7.81 4.11
CA TRP A 139 3.98 8.12 3.42
C TRP A 139 3.06 8.97 4.30
N TYR A 140 2.30 9.87 3.67
CA TYR A 140 1.36 10.74 4.35
C TYR A 140 0.38 9.95 5.22
N GLY A 141 0.19 10.36 6.47
CA GLY A 141 -0.73 9.68 7.39
C GLY A 141 -0.26 8.30 7.86
N VAL A 142 0.99 7.89 7.58
CA VAL A 142 1.56 6.65 8.11
C VAL A 142 2.56 6.99 9.20
N VAL A 143 2.43 6.33 10.35
CA VAL A 143 3.39 6.41 11.45
C VAL A 143 3.95 5.01 11.70
N CYS A 144 5.26 4.95 11.92
CA CYS A 144 5.96 3.71 12.21
C CYS A 144 6.65 3.73 13.56
N ASP A 145 6.96 2.53 14.07
CA ASP A 145 7.97 2.37 15.11
C ASP A 145 9.36 2.72 14.54
N GLU A 146 10.08 3.61 15.22
CA GLU A 146 11.38 4.14 14.76
C GLU A 146 12.47 3.06 14.67
N ILE A 147 12.38 1.99 15.46
CA ILE A 147 13.43 0.98 15.56
C ILE A 147 13.14 -0.18 14.59
N LEU A 148 11.90 -0.64 14.58
CA LEU A 148 11.47 -1.80 13.81
C LEU A 148 11.05 -1.44 12.39
N ASN A 149 10.81 -0.16 12.10
CA ASN A 149 10.34 0.33 10.80
C ASN A 149 9.05 -0.37 10.34
N VAL A 150 8.13 -0.56 11.29
CA VAL A 150 6.81 -1.19 11.08
C VAL A 150 5.70 -0.17 11.27
N VAL A 151 4.66 -0.26 10.46
CA VAL A 151 3.48 0.61 10.54
C VAL A 151 2.74 0.36 11.86
N THR A 152 2.60 1.41 12.65
CA THR A 152 1.89 1.44 13.93
C THR A 152 0.65 2.33 13.90
N SER A 153 0.60 3.33 13.03
CA SER A 153 -0.59 4.16 12.81
C SER A 153 -0.87 4.38 11.33
N ILE A 154 -2.15 4.38 10.98
CA ILE A 154 -2.65 4.85 9.69
C ILE A 154 -3.75 5.87 9.98
N GLU A 155 -3.49 7.13 9.63
CA GLU A 155 -4.31 8.31 9.92
C GLU A 155 -4.57 9.08 8.64
N ILE A 156 -5.61 8.68 7.90
CA ILE A 156 -5.96 9.23 6.60
C ILE A 156 -7.39 9.77 6.68
N VAL A 157 -7.54 10.83 7.47
CA VAL A 157 -8.82 11.47 7.77
C VAL A 157 -9.21 12.45 6.67
N GLU A 158 -10.49 12.49 6.29
CA GLU A 158 -11.03 13.47 5.34
C GLU A 158 -10.31 13.52 3.97
N ASN A 159 -9.78 12.38 3.53
CA ASN A 159 -8.91 12.32 2.35
C ASN A 159 -9.63 11.81 1.09
N GLY A 160 -10.97 11.71 1.15
CA GLY A 160 -11.81 11.33 0.02
C GLY A 160 -11.73 9.85 -0.36
N LEU A 161 -11.26 8.98 0.55
CA LEU A 161 -11.15 7.54 0.27
C LEU A 161 -12.54 6.97 -0.03
N SER A 162 -12.64 6.19 -1.11
CA SER A 162 -13.88 5.52 -1.54
C SER A 162 -13.69 3.99 -1.50
N GLY A 163 -14.62 3.18 -1.99
CA GLY A 163 -14.40 1.72 -2.06
C GLY A 163 -14.52 0.98 -0.72
N THR A 164 -13.78 -0.11 -0.53
CA THR A 164 -13.93 -1.02 0.62
C THR A 164 -12.61 -1.27 1.32
N LEU A 165 -12.63 -1.56 2.62
CA LEU A 165 -11.43 -1.95 3.35
C LEU A 165 -11.03 -3.40 3.02
N PRO A 166 -9.77 -3.67 2.65
CA PRO A 166 -9.30 -5.01 2.33
C PRO A 166 -9.01 -5.85 3.58
N SER A 167 -9.08 -7.16 3.45
CA SER A 167 -8.71 -8.13 4.51
C SER A 167 -7.21 -8.06 4.87
N GLU A 168 -6.38 -7.62 3.95
CA GLU A 168 -4.93 -7.51 4.06
C GLU A 168 -4.50 -6.49 5.12
N LEU A 169 -5.40 -5.62 5.58
CA LEU A 169 -5.18 -4.81 6.80
C LEU A 169 -4.84 -5.69 8.01
N SER A 170 -5.32 -6.93 8.05
CA SER A 170 -5.01 -7.87 9.12
C SER A 170 -3.54 -8.34 9.14
N GLU A 171 -2.79 -8.12 8.06
CA GLU A 171 -1.35 -8.44 7.99
C GLU A 171 -0.46 -7.34 8.58
N LEU A 172 -1.01 -6.16 8.89
CA LEU A 172 -0.33 -5.11 9.64
C LEU A 172 -0.32 -5.44 11.13
N ASN A 173 0.55 -6.37 11.50
CA ASN A 173 0.58 -7.00 12.83
C ASN A 173 0.88 -6.03 13.98
N TYR A 174 1.56 -4.92 13.69
CA TYR A 174 1.97 -3.91 14.67
C TYR A 174 1.06 -2.68 14.68
N LEU A 175 -0.03 -2.70 13.91
CA LEU A 175 -0.97 -1.59 13.84
C LEU A 175 -1.63 -1.39 15.20
N GLU A 176 -1.47 -0.20 15.78
CA GLU A 176 -2.07 0.21 17.05
C GLU A 176 -3.26 1.14 16.84
N TYR A 177 -3.19 2.01 15.82
CA TYR A 177 -4.18 3.05 15.55
C TYR A 177 -4.59 3.04 14.08
N LEU A 178 -5.89 3.03 13.83
CA LEU A 178 -6.46 3.19 12.50
C LEU A 178 -7.51 4.30 12.55
N ASP A 179 -7.24 5.42 11.92
CA ASP A 179 -8.20 6.52 11.74
C ASP A 179 -8.40 6.80 10.25
N LEU A 180 -9.54 6.34 9.74
CA LEU A 180 -9.99 6.59 8.36
C LEU A 180 -11.33 7.34 8.38
N SER A 181 -11.58 8.10 9.44
CA SER A 181 -12.83 8.82 9.61
C SER A 181 -13.03 9.91 8.55
N HIS A 182 -14.29 10.30 8.34
CA HIS A 182 -14.67 11.35 7.38
C HIS A 182 -14.32 11.02 5.92
N ASN A 183 -14.47 9.76 5.51
CA ASN A 183 -14.26 9.33 4.13
C ASN A 183 -15.57 8.77 3.52
N TYR A 184 -15.49 8.25 2.30
CA TYR A 184 -16.60 7.65 1.56
C TYR A 184 -16.48 6.11 1.49
N LEU A 185 -15.82 5.49 2.47
CA LEU A 185 -15.66 4.04 2.53
C LEU A 185 -17.02 3.36 2.73
N LYS A 186 -17.19 2.20 2.11
CA LYS A 186 -18.43 1.42 2.11
C LYS A 186 -18.15 -0.08 2.22
N GLY A 187 -19.22 -0.87 2.21
CA GLY A 187 -19.15 -2.34 2.29
C GLY A 187 -18.98 -2.85 3.73
N PRO A 188 -18.74 -4.15 3.91
CA PRO A 188 -18.52 -4.76 5.22
C PRO A 188 -17.14 -4.42 5.80
N LEU A 189 -17.04 -4.47 7.12
CA LEU A 189 -15.75 -4.40 7.80
C LEU A 189 -14.94 -5.69 7.56
N PRO A 190 -13.62 -5.60 7.33
CA PRO A 190 -12.76 -6.76 7.14
C PRO A 190 -12.63 -7.55 8.43
N VAL A 191 -12.31 -8.84 8.32
CA VAL A 191 -12.05 -9.67 9.50
C VAL A 191 -10.63 -9.36 10.01
N LEU A 192 -10.51 -9.15 11.32
CA LEU A 192 -9.21 -9.02 11.99
C LEU A 192 -8.69 -10.40 12.36
N SER A 193 -7.37 -10.53 12.50
CA SER A 193 -6.74 -11.78 12.89
C SER A 193 -6.21 -11.72 14.33
N GLU A 194 -5.81 -12.87 14.87
CA GLU A 194 -5.08 -12.94 16.14
C GLU A 194 -3.71 -12.24 16.11
N ARG A 195 -3.27 -11.74 14.95
CA ARG A 195 -2.02 -10.99 14.84
C ARG A 195 -2.19 -9.50 15.14
N ASN A 196 -3.39 -8.95 15.03
CA ASN A 196 -3.64 -7.52 15.30
C ASN A 196 -3.83 -7.22 16.79
N ARG A 197 -3.06 -7.85 17.67
CA ARG A 197 -3.23 -7.77 19.15
C ARG A 197 -2.89 -6.39 19.71
N ASP A 198 -2.13 -5.62 18.96
CA ASP A 198 -1.67 -4.31 19.37
C ASP A 198 -2.65 -3.18 19.04
N LEU A 199 -3.75 -3.47 18.32
CA LEU A 199 -4.81 -2.50 18.04
C LEU A 199 -5.41 -1.95 19.33
N ARG A 200 -5.42 -0.62 19.44
CA ARG A 200 -5.93 0.16 20.57
C ARG A 200 -7.11 1.04 20.19
N LYS A 201 -7.08 1.61 18.98
CA LYS A 201 -8.14 2.48 18.49
C LYS A 201 -8.41 2.24 17.01
N ILE A 202 -9.69 2.12 16.69
CA ILE A 202 -10.21 2.12 15.32
C ILE A 202 -11.28 3.22 15.26
N ASN A 203 -11.08 4.20 14.39
CA ASN A 203 -12.05 5.24 14.10
C ASN A 203 -12.38 5.21 12.60
N LEU A 204 -13.59 4.74 12.31
CA LEU A 204 -14.18 4.60 10.99
C LEU A 204 -15.44 5.45 10.86
N SER A 205 -15.68 6.33 11.83
CA SER A 205 -16.85 7.21 11.88
C SER A 205 -16.93 8.10 10.62
N ASN A 206 -18.14 8.56 10.30
CA ASN A 206 -18.40 9.38 9.12
C ASN A 206 -17.94 8.70 7.81
N ASN A 207 -18.26 7.42 7.68
CA ASN A 207 -18.20 6.63 6.44
C ASN A 207 -19.58 5.98 6.18
N THR A 208 -19.68 5.16 5.14
CA THR A 208 -20.91 4.49 4.70
C THR A 208 -20.82 2.96 4.78
N PHE A 209 -20.11 2.44 5.78
CA PHE A 209 -20.01 1.00 6.03
C PHE A 209 -21.38 0.34 6.25
N THR A 210 -21.47 -0.93 5.86
CA THR A 210 -22.69 -1.74 5.93
C THR A 210 -22.38 -3.08 6.59
N GLY A 211 -23.42 -3.86 6.92
CA GLY A 211 -23.25 -5.15 7.58
C GLY A 211 -23.08 -5.05 9.09
N THR A 212 -22.43 -6.04 9.70
CA THR A 212 -22.24 -6.15 11.15
C THR A 212 -20.76 -6.04 11.51
N ILE A 213 -20.46 -5.57 12.72
CA ILE A 213 -19.10 -5.66 13.28
C ILE A 213 -18.73 -7.14 13.44
N PRO A 214 -17.68 -7.64 12.75
CA PRO A 214 -17.24 -9.02 12.88
C PRO A 214 -16.80 -9.34 14.32
N LEU A 215 -17.07 -10.57 14.79
CA LEU A 215 -16.65 -11.00 16.13
C LEU A 215 -15.12 -10.92 16.35
N SER A 216 -14.34 -10.93 15.27
CA SER A 216 -12.89 -10.75 15.32
C SER A 216 -12.44 -9.42 15.91
N TYR A 217 -13.29 -8.38 15.92
CA TYR A 217 -12.98 -7.10 16.57
C TYR A 217 -12.94 -7.21 18.10
N GLY A 218 -13.41 -8.33 18.67
CA GLY A 218 -13.22 -8.66 20.09
C GLY A 218 -11.93 -9.42 20.40
N ILE A 219 -11.10 -9.77 19.40
CA ILE A 219 -9.83 -10.49 19.60
C ILE A 219 -8.72 -9.59 20.16
N PRO A 220 -8.53 -8.33 19.70
CA PRO A 220 -7.47 -7.49 20.24
C PRO A 220 -7.77 -7.07 21.69
N ASP A 221 -7.09 -7.68 22.65
CA ASP A 221 -7.25 -7.42 24.09
C ASP A 221 -6.96 -5.96 24.48
N LYS A 222 -6.23 -5.23 23.62
CA LYS A 222 -5.84 -3.83 23.83
C LYS A 222 -6.83 -2.82 23.23
N LEU A 223 -7.82 -3.25 22.44
CA LEU A 223 -8.77 -2.32 21.82
C LEU A 223 -9.58 -1.60 22.91
N ARG A 224 -9.59 -0.26 22.86
CA ARG A 224 -10.30 0.61 23.81
C ARG A 224 -11.36 1.47 23.14
N THR A 225 -11.15 1.80 21.87
CA THR A 225 -12.04 2.69 21.11
C THR A 225 -12.34 2.08 19.75
N LEU A 226 -13.62 1.94 19.45
CA LEU A 226 -14.16 1.55 18.15
C LEU A 226 -15.31 2.53 17.83
N GLU A 227 -15.07 3.42 16.87
CA GLU A 227 -15.97 4.50 16.45
C GLU A 227 -16.39 4.37 15.00
#